data_AF-A0A8S9BDX1-F1
#
_entry.id   AF-A0A8S9BDX1-F1
#
_cell.length_a   1.000
_cell.length_b   1.000
_cell.length_c   1.000
_cell.angle_alpha   90.00
_cell.angle_beta   90.00
_cell.angle_gamma   90.00
#
_symmetry.space_group_name_H-M   'P 1'
#
loop_
_entity.id
_entity.type
_entity.pdbx_description
1 polymer ?
#
loop_
_entity_poly.entity_id
_entity_poly.type
_entity_poly.pdbx_seq_one_letter_code
_entity_poly.pdbx_strand_id
1 'polypeptide(L)'
;MHKHLASYSPDTAKPSMKTVVAVCHGVMVLSETMGSDGKSIIHECDTTALPGRSEQVAFWGTRAFLGDYYKTYGAGSDNVETSVKRCLDNPDKQFVVVDEMYNYISARFPPDAKLLAEKTIALVQSSMV
;
A
#
# COMPACT_ATOMS: atom_id res chain seq x y z
N MET A 1 14.50 -4.51 -5.97
CA MET A 1 13.38 -3.62 -5.64
C MET A 1 13.43 -3.15 -4.19
N HIS A 2 13.26 -4.03 -3.19
CA HIS A 2 13.21 -3.67 -1.75
C HIS A 2 14.35 -2.75 -1.28
N LYS A 3 15.61 -3.00 -1.68
CA LYS A 3 16.74 -2.13 -1.31
C LYS A 3 16.55 -0.67 -1.74
N HIS A 4 15.99 -0.44 -2.93
CA HIS A 4 15.74 0.92 -3.43
C HIS A 4 14.58 1.58 -2.68
N LEU A 5 13.52 0.83 -2.40
CA LEU A 5 12.39 1.33 -1.60
C LEU A 5 12.84 1.67 -0.18
N ALA A 6 13.63 0.81 0.47
CA ALA A 6 14.19 1.06 1.79
C ALA A 6 15.07 2.31 1.84
N SER A 7 15.85 2.57 0.79
CA SER A 7 16.64 3.81 0.69
C SER A 7 15.82 5.05 0.34
N TYR A 8 14.69 4.91 -0.37
CA TYR A 8 13.91 6.05 -0.88
C TYR A 8 12.80 6.48 0.09
N SER A 9 12.16 5.53 0.78
CA SER A 9 11.01 5.79 1.65
C SER A 9 11.27 6.81 2.76
N PRO A 10 12.43 6.77 3.48
CA PRO A 10 12.72 7.77 4.52
C PRO A 10 12.75 9.20 3.98
N ASP A 11 13.18 9.37 2.73
CA ASP A 11 13.25 10.70 2.12
C ASP A 11 11.87 11.24 1.71
N THR A 12 10.79 10.49 1.91
CA THR A 12 9.42 10.99 1.70
C THR A 12 8.84 11.69 2.93
N ALA A 13 9.53 11.68 4.08
CA ALA A 13 9.09 12.39 5.28
C ALA A 13 8.88 13.88 5.00
N LYS A 14 7.74 14.43 5.43
CA LYS A 14 7.40 15.84 5.17
C LYS A 14 8.25 16.80 6.03
N PRO A 15 8.69 17.94 5.49
CA PRO A 15 8.52 18.39 4.10
C PRO A 15 9.48 17.68 3.14
N SER A 16 8.97 17.23 1.99
CA SER A 16 9.78 16.58 0.95
C SER A 16 9.18 16.78 -0.44
N MET A 17 9.99 16.55 -1.47
CA MET A 17 9.59 16.47 -2.89
C MET A 17 9.46 15.03 -3.39
N LYS A 18 9.97 14.06 -2.63
CA LYS A 18 9.91 12.65 -2.98
C LYS A 18 8.57 12.09 -2.51
N THR A 19 7.97 11.25 -3.35
CA THR A 19 6.61 10.76 -3.15
C THR A 19 6.54 9.29 -3.51
N VAL A 20 5.82 8.51 -2.70
CA VAL A 20 5.50 7.11 -2.99
C VAL A 20 4.00 6.94 -3.06
N VAL A 21 3.53 6.20 -4.06
CA VAL A 21 2.11 5.93 -4.27
C VAL A 21 1.91 4.45 -4.55
N ALA A 22 0.92 3.83 -3.91
CA ALA A 22 0.62 2.41 -4.11
C ALA A 22 -0.88 2.12 -4.09
N VAL A 23 -1.34 1.12 -4.85
CA VAL A 23 -2.77 0.79 -4.95
C VAL A 23 -2.99 -0.71 -5.01
N CYS A 24 -4.08 -1.20 -4.41
CA CYS A 24 -4.50 -2.60 -4.49
C CYS A 24 -3.40 -3.53 -3.93
N HIS A 25 -2.88 -4.45 -4.75
CA HIS A 25 -1.77 -5.32 -4.42
C HIS A 25 -0.41 -4.60 -4.36
N GLY A 26 -0.30 -3.42 -4.98
CA GLY A 26 0.93 -2.64 -5.00
C GLY A 26 1.41 -2.24 -3.60
N VAL A 27 0.53 -2.22 -2.59
CA VAL A 27 0.90 -1.92 -1.20
C VAL A 27 1.71 -3.05 -0.58
N MET A 28 1.55 -4.30 -1.06
CA MET A 28 2.30 -5.46 -0.55
C MET A 28 3.82 -5.28 -0.68
N VAL A 29 4.31 -4.71 -1.78
CA VAL A 29 5.77 -4.51 -1.90
C VAL A 29 6.30 -3.55 -0.84
N LEU A 30 5.48 -2.58 -0.40
CA LEU A 30 5.84 -1.66 0.67
C LEU A 30 5.77 -2.35 2.04
N SER A 31 4.72 -3.15 2.30
CA SER A 31 4.58 -3.88 3.57
C SER A 31 5.70 -4.89 3.80
N GLU A 32 6.19 -5.52 2.73
CA GLU A 32 7.28 -6.50 2.78
C GLU A 32 8.69 -5.86 2.69
N THR A 33 8.79 -4.55 2.46
CA THR A 33 10.10 -3.86 2.44
C THR A 33 10.51 -3.48 3.85
N MET A 34 11.62 -4.03 4.33
CA MET A 34 12.18 -3.72 5.65
C MET A 34 13.14 -2.54 5.61
N GLY A 35 12.99 -1.62 6.57
CA GLY A 35 13.92 -0.55 6.88
C GLY A 35 15.13 -1.03 7.68
N SER A 36 16.03 -0.11 8.01
CA SER A 36 17.24 -0.39 8.80
C SER A 36 16.96 -0.77 10.25
N ASP A 37 15.80 -0.41 10.76
CA ASP A 37 15.29 -0.73 12.09
C ASP A 37 14.64 -2.13 12.17
N GLY A 38 14.60 -2.86 11.05
CA GLY A 38 13.99 -4.19 10.96
C GLY A 38 12.47 -4.17 10.88
N LYS A 39 11.84 -3.00 10.72
CA LYS A 39 10.40 -2.85 10.54
C LYS A 39 10.05 -2.57 9.09
N SER A 40 8.77 -2.74 8.74
CA SER A 40 8.28 -2.34 7.42
C SER A 40 8.42 -0.84 7.20
N ILE A 41 8.73 -0.41 5.97
CA ILE A 41 8.83 1.03 5.63
C ILE A 41 7.50 1.80 5.74
N ILE A 42 6.38 1.09 5.89
CA ILE A 42 5.05 1.68 6.14
C ILE A 42 4.57 1.42 7.57
N HIS A 43 5.45 0.99 8.49
CA HIS A 43 5.07 0.58 9.84
C HIS A 43 4.29 1.63 10.61
N GLU A 44 4.69 2.90 10.49
CA GLU A 44 4.07 4.05 11.20
C GLU A 44 3.13 4.85 10.27
N CYS A 45 2.87 4.36 9.05
CA CYS A 45 2.08 5.09 8.07
C CYS A 45 0.59 4.77 8.20
N ASP A 46 -0.24 5.78 8.01
CA ASP A 46 -1.64 5.59 7.70
C ASP A 46 -1.73 5.05 6.26
N THR A 47 -2.31 3.86 6.10
CA THR A 47 -2.34 3.17 4.80
C THR A 47 -3.64 2.43 4.56
N THR A 48 -3.94 2.16 3.30
CA THR A 48 -5.03 1.28 2.88
C THR A 48 -4.53 0.35 1.79
N ALA A 49 -5.20 -0.78 1.60
CA ALA A 49 -4.82 -1.77 0.59
C ALA A 49 -6.06 -2.47 0.01
N LEU A 50 -5.87 -3.48 -0.84
CA LEU A 50 -6.98 -4.28 -1.35
C LEU A 50 -7.75 -4.92 -0.18
N PRO A 51 -9.06 -4.64 -0.01
CA PRO A 51 -9.83 -5.22 1.07
C PRO A 51 -9.88 -6.74 0.93
N GLY A 52 -9.62 -7.46 2.01
CA GLY A 52 -9.55 -8.91 2.03
C GLY A 52 -10.86 -9.55 1.56
N ARG A 53 -12.01 -8.95 1.91
CA ARG A 53 -13.32 -9.42 1.40
C ARG A 53 -13.41 -9.36 -0.13
N SER A 54 -12.92 -8.27 -0.74
CA SER A 54 -12.93 -8.12 -2.20
C SER A 54 -12.03 -9.15 -2.88
N GLU A 55 -10.84 -9.41 -2.31
CA GLU A 55 -9.93 -10.46 -2.78
C GLU A 55 -10.58 -11.84 -2.68
N GLN A 56 -11.21 -12.17 -1.55
CA GLN A 56 -11.86 -13.46 -1.33
C GLN A 56 -13.02 -13.69 -2.30
N VAL A 57 -13.86 -12.67 -2.56
CA VAL A 57 -14.95 -12.77 -3.53
C VAL A 57 -14.39 -13.05 -4.93
N ALA A 58 -13.36 -12.33 -5.36
CA ALA A 58 -12.74 -12.53 -6.67
C ALA A 58 -12.10 -13.93 -6.78
N PHE A 59 -11.36 -14.35 -5.76
CA PHE A 59 -10.71 -15.66 -5.71
C PHE A 59 -11.73 -16.79 -5.78
N TRP A 60 -12.68 -16.86 -4.84
CA TRP A 60 -13.66 -17.95 -4.82
C TRP A 60 -14.61 -17.94 -6.02
N GLY A 61 -14.93 -16.76 -6.56
CA GLY A 61 -15.78 -16.62 -7.74
C GLY A 61 -15.12 -17.10 -9.04
N THR A 62 -13.78 -17.16 -9.10
CA THR A 62 -13.05 -17.49 -10.34
C THR A 62 -12.11 -18.68 -10.22
N ARG A 63 -11.91 -19.23 -9.02
CA ARG A 63 -10.93 -20.30 -8.74
C ARG A 63 -11.03 -21.50 -9.67
N ALA A 64 -12.25 -21.91 -10.05
CA ALA A 64 -12.46 -23.04 -10.94
C ALA A 64 -11.84 -22.85 -12.35
N PHE A 65 -11.67 -21.59 -12.77
CA PHE A 65 -11.16 -21.23 -14.10
C PHE A 65 -9.75 -20.62 -14.04
N LEU A 66 -9.47 -19.80 -13.02
CA LEU A 66 -8.25 -19.03 -12.88
C LEU A 66 -7.31 -19.55 -11.78
N GLY A 67 -7.68 -20.64 -11.10
CA GLY A 67 -6.91 -21.18 -9.98
C GLY A 67 -6.66 -20.12 -8.91
N ASP A 68 -5.40 -19.91 -8.58
CA ASP A 68 -5.00 -19.01 -7.50
C ASP A 68 -4.61 -17.60 -7.98
N TYR A 69 -4.98 -17.22 -9.21
CA TYR A 69 -4.58 -15.95 -9.84
C TYR A 69 -4.79 -14.70 -8.96
N TYR A 70 -5.90 -14.65 -8.20
CA TYR A 70 -6.22 -13.50 -7.35
C TYR A 70 -5.50 -13.49 -5.99
N LYS A 71 -4.71 -14.53 -5.68
CA LYS A 71 -3.91 -14.62 -4.44
C LYS A 71 -2.46 -14.25 -4.75
N THR A 72 -1.93 -13.22 -4.07
CA THR A 72 -0.53 -12.77 -4.27
C THR A 72 0.49 -13.89 -4.09
N TYR A 73 0.27 -14.75 -3.09
CA TYR A 73 1.17 -15.87 -2.77
C TYR A 73 0.46 -17.24 -2.84
N GLY A 74 -0.62 -17.35 -3.63
CA GLY A 74 -1.34 -18.60 -3.83
C GLY A 74 -2.38 -18.95 -2.76
N ALA A 75 -3.11 -20.06 -2.96
CA ALA A 75 -4.08 -20.54 -1.99
C ALA A 75 -3.41 -20.94 -0.67
N GLY A 76 -4.06 -20.61 0.45
CA GLY A 76 -3.53 -20.82 1.79
C GLY A 76 -2.65 -19.68 2.31
N SER A 77 -2.27 -18.72 1.46
CA SER A 77 -1.65 -17.49 1.91
C SER A 77 -2.67 -16.54 2.54
N ASP A 78 -2.16 -15.65 3.38
CA ASP A 78 -2.93 -14.50 3.84
C ASP A 78 -3.38 -13.63 2.66
N ASN A 79 -4.48 -12.89 2.86
CA ASN A 79 -4.93 -11.87 1.91
C ASN A 79 -4.09 -10.59 2.07
N VAL A 80 -4.20 -9.68 1.11
CA VAL A 80 -3.43 -8.43 1.07
C VAL A 80 -3.66 -7.61 2.33
N GLU A 81 -4.92 -7.38 2.71
CA GLU A 81 -5.27 -6.58 3.89
C GLU A 81 -4.66 -7.17 5.18
N THR A 82 -4.76 -8.49 5.38
CA THR A 82 -4.18 -9.19 6.53
C THR A 82 -2.65 -9.11 6.55
N SER A 83 -2.01 -9.21 5.39
CA SER A 83 -0.55 -9.12 5.27
C SER A 83 -0.06 -7.72 5.60
N VAL A 84 -0.71 -6.70 5.03
CA VAL A 84 -0.39 -5.29 5.30
C VAL A 84 -0.64 -4.95 6.77
N LYS A 85 -1.80 -5.30 7.35
CA LYS A 85 -2.14 -5.00 8.75
C LYS A 85 -1.11 -5.48 9.76
N ARG A 86 -0.48 -6.63 9.51
CA ARG A 86 0.50 -7.23 10.43
C ARG A 86 1.75 -6.39 10.63
N CYS A 87 2.10 -5.55 9.64
CA CYS A 87 3.32 -4.75 9.68
C CYS A 87 3.11 -3.35 10.25
N LEU A 88 1.86 -2.94 10.55
CA LEU A 88 1.52 -1.59 11.01
C LEU A 88 1.52 -1.51 12.54
N ASP A 89 1.84 -0.33 13.06
CA ASP A 89 1.71 0.01 14.47
C ASP A 89 0.24 0.19 14.90
N ASN A 90 -0.60 0.72 13.99
CA ASN A 90 -2.01 0.98 14.20
C ASN A 90 -2.86 0.50 13.00
N PRO A 91 -3.22 -0.80 12.95
CA PRO A 91 -3.95 -1.39 11.83
C PRO A 91 -5.43 -0.96 11.73
N ASP A 92 -5.96 -0.20 12.69
CA ASP A 92 -7.37 0.25 12.70
C ASP A 92 -7.58 1.57 11.94
N LYS A 93 -6.50 2.32 11.66
CA LYS A 93 -6.55 3.62 10.95
C LYS A 93 -6.62 3.54 9.42
N GLN A 94 -6.98 2.41 8.83
CA GLN A 94 -6.83 2.16 7.39
C GLN A 94 -7.83 2.84 6.43
N PHE A 95 -8.43 3.96 6.82
CA PHE A 95 -9.41 4.67 6.00
C PHE A 95 -8.93 6.09 5.72
N VAL A 96 -8.80 6.41 4.42
CA VAL A 96 -8.19 7.62 3.83
C VAL A 96 -6.67 7.48 3.68
N VAL A 97 -6.09 7.84 2.53
CA VAL A 97 -4.63 7.86 2.43
C VAL A 97 -4.13 9.03 1.60
N VAL A 98 -3.96 10.15 2.28
CA VAL A 98 -2.71 10.89 2.17
C VAL A 98 -2.13 10.80 3.57
N ASP A 99 -0.99 10.15 3.71
CA ASP A 99 -0.34 9.99 5.01
C ASP A 99 -0.02 11.36 5.62
N GLU A 100 -0.14 11.48 6.94
CA GLU A 100 0.08 12.77 7.62
C GLU A 100 1.58 13.13 7.70
N MET A 101 2.45 12.14 7.91
CA MET A 101 3.87 12.31 8.22
C MET A 101 4.76 12.22 6.97
N TYR A 102 4.34 11.45 5.98
CA TYR A 102 5.08 11.15 4.75
C TYR A 102 4.31 11.62 3.52
N ASN A 103 5.03 11.89 2.44
CA ASN A 103 4.47 12.04 1.10
C ASN A 103 4.12 10.67 0.52
N TYR A 104 3.23 9.97 1.22
CA TYR A 104 2.77 8.64 0.90
C TYR A 104 1.25 8.68 0.67
N ILE A 105 0.82 8.06 -0.42
CA ILE A 105 -0.60 7.96 -0.79
C ILE A 105 -0.89 6.50 -1.15
N SER A 106 -1.97 5.93 -0.62
CA SER A 106 -2.42 4.61 -1.04
C SER A 106 -3.91 4.51 -1.33
N ALA A 107 -4.29 3.46 -2.05
CA ALA A 107 -5.66 3.25 -2.50
C ALA A 107 -6.01 1.77 -2.54
N ARG A 108 -7.32 1.48 -2.48
CA ARG A 108 -7.80 0.14 -2.18
C ARG A 108 -7.89 -0.75 -3.43
N PHE A 109 -8.49 -0.27 -4.51
CA PHE A 109 -8.79 -1.09 -5.70
C PHE A 109 -8.96 -0.20 -6.95
N PRO A 110 -9.06 -0.75 -8.18
CA PRO A 110 -8.99 0.04 -9.42
C PRO A 110 -9.92 1.28 -9.54
N PRO A 111 -11.17 1.27 -9.05
CA PRO A 111 -12.04 2.45 -8.99
C PRO A 111 -11.47 3.65 -8.24
N ASP A 112 -10.54 3.45 -7.30
CA ASP A 112 -9.89 4.54 -6.57
C ASP A 112 -8.76 5.21 -7.41
N ALA A 113 -8.37 4.66 -8.57
CA ALA A 113 -7.21 5.11 -9.34
C ALA A 113 -7.30 6.57 -9.82
N LYS A 114 -8.50 7.03 -10.20
CA LYS A 114 -8.71 8.43 -10.60
C LYS A 114 -8.43 9.39 -9.44
N LEU A 115 -9.03 9.11 -8.28
CA LEU A 115 -8.85 9.93 -7.07
C LEU A 115 -7.39 9.89 -6.59
N LEU A 116 -6.75 8.71 -6.66
CA LEU A 116 -5.34 8.53 -6.35
C LEU A 116 -4.44 9.46 -7.21
N ALA A 117 -4.69 9.51 -8.52
CA ALA A 117 -3.96 10.37 -9.44
C ALA A 117 -4.17 11.86 -9.12
N GLU A 118 -5.41 12.28 -8.89
CA GLU A 118 -5.75 13.67 -8.51
C GLU A 118 -5.04 14.09 -7.22
N LYS A 119 -5.04 13.22 -6.19
CA LYS A 119 -4.34 13.48 -4.92
C LYS A 119 -2.81 13.51 -5.09
N THR A 120 -2.27 12.64 -5.94
CA THR A 120 -0.84 12.60 -6.24
C THR A 120 -0.38 13.90 -6.90
N ILE A 121 -1.11 14.38 -7.91
CA ILE A 121 -0.80 15.65 -8.59
C ILE A 121 -0.83 16.81 -7.59
N ALA A 122 -1.87 16.88 -6.76
CA ALA A 122 -2.00 17.93 -5.75
C ALA A 122 -0.85 17.91 -4.74
N LEU A 123 -0.48 16.74 -4.21
CA LEU A 123 0.63 16.58 -3.26
C LEU A 123 1.97 16.99 -3.87
N VAL A 124 2.23 16.55 -5.10
CA VAL A 124 3.49 16.90 -5.80
C VAL A 124 3.55 18.41 -6.06
N GLN A 125 2.46 19.03 -6.51
CA GLN A 125 2.38 20.47 -6.73
C GLN A 125 2.59 21.27 -5.44
N SER A 126 1.97 20.86 -4.33
CA SER A 126 2.13 21.54 -3.04
C SER A 126 3.54 21.41 -2.46
N SER A 127 4.26 20.35 -2.83
CA SER A 127 5.62 20.11 -2.35
C SER A 127 6.66 20.99 -3.06
N MET A 128 6.36 21.47 -4.28
CA MET A 128 7.29 22.26 -5.12
C MET A 128 7.46 23.72 -4.66
N VAL A 129 6.72 24.15 -3.64
CA VAL A 129 6.61 25.55 -3.19
C VAL A 129 7.43 25.77 -1.93
#